data_AF-A0A9D8B2G8-F1
#
_entry.id   AF-A0A9D8B2G8-F1
#
_cell.length_a   1.000
_cell.length_b   1.000
_cell.length_c   1.000
_cell.angle_alpha   90.00
_cell.angle_beta   90.00
_cell.angle_gamma   90.00
#
_symmetry.space_group_name_H-M   'P 1'
#
loop_
_entity.id
_entity.type
_entity.pdbx_description
1 polymer ?
#
loop_
_entity_poly.entity_id
_entity_poly.type
_entity_poly.pdbx_seq_one_letter_code
_entity_poly.pdbx_strand_id
1 'polypeptide(L)'
;MQFNYSVSRGRCEHSGGTFIEGYVNSPQGPESGVRIRLGTSPGGGEIQTITTGARPGHYTFVLAANGPRPGTWYVWVVDASGKAISDPNAGRVVTNDIRNGEDPNACWRAEINFERR
;
A
#
# COMPACT_ATOMS: atom_id res chain seq x y z
N MET A 1 17.78 8.44 -9.12
CA MET A 1 16.46 8.98 -9.55
C MET A 1 15.82 9.65 -8.37
N GLN A 2 15.22 10.82 -8.57
CA GLN A 2 14.39 11.47 -7.56
C GLN A 2 12.94 11.09 -7.85
N PHE A 3 12.24 10.58 -6.84
CA PHE A 3 10.83 10.23 -6.95
C PHE A 3 9.96 11.37 -6.42
N ASN A 4 8.79 11.56 -7.04
CA ASN A 4 7.85 12.62 -6.68
C ASN A 4 7.12 12.34 -5.36
N TYR A 5 7.12 11.07 -4.92
CA TYR A 5 6.51 10.64 -3.68
C TYR A 5 7.52 9.88 -2.81
N SER A 6 7.55 10.20 -1.53
CA SER A 6 8.17 9.38 -0.48
C SER A 6 7.19 8.32 0.02
N VAL A 7 7.73 7.24 0.56
CA VAL A 7 6.95 6.24 1.29
C VAL A 7 7.17 6.42 2.79
N SER A 8 6.09 6.43 3.56
CA SER A 8 6.08 6.32 5.01
C SER A 8 5.32 5.06 5.40
N ARG A 9 5.96 4.11 6.07
CA ARG A 9 5.29 2.87 6.48
C ARG A 9 4.55 3.10 7.78
N GLY A 10 3.27 2.76 7.78
CA GLY A 10 2.43 2.75 8.97
C GLY A 10 2.50 1.40 9.67
N ARG A 11 1.36 0.98 10.22
CA ARG A 11 1.25 -0.15 11.14
C ARG A 11 0.93 -1.45 10.40
N CYS A 12 1.29 -2.56 11.02
CA CYS A 12 0.77 -3.88 10.73
C CYS A 12 -0.13 -4.31 11.91
N GLU A 13 -1.33 -4.79 11.64
CA GLU A 13 -2.23 -5.30 12.68
C GLU A 13 -3.03 -6.53 12.20
N HIS A 14 -3.58 -7.26 13.16
CA HIS A 14 -4.57 -8.30 12.91
C HIS A 14 -5.94 -7.66 12.63
N SER A 15 -6.66 -8.09 11.58
CA SER A 15 -7.92 -7.43 11.17
C SER A 15 -9.02 -8.36 10.65
N GLY A 16 -8.87 -9.68 10.79
CA GLY A 16 -9.86 -10.66 10.33
C GLY A 16 -9.85 -10.92 8.81
N GLY A 17 -9.27 -10.02 8.01
CA GLY A 17 -8.95 -10.21 6.60
C GLY A 17 -7.57 -9.63 6.27
N THR A 18 -7.09 -9.80 5.04
CA THR A 18 -5.78 -9.29 4.62
C THR A 18 -5.91 -8.10 3.68
N PHE A 19 -5.35 -6.96 4.08
CA PHE A 19 -5.48 -5.67 3.41
C PHE A 19 -4.15 -4.93 3.36
N ILE A 20 -3.95 -4.15 2.30
CA ILE A 20 -2.91 -3.11 2.27
C ILE A 20 -3.59 -1.79 1.92
N GLU A 21 -3.41 -0.79 2.74
CA GLU A 21 -4.09 0.50 2.57
C GLU A 21 -3.21 1.65 3.02
N GLY A 22 -3.71 2.87 2.87
CA GLY A 22 -3.10 4.05 3.42
C GLY A 22 -3.60 5.31 2.75
N TYR A 23 -2.84 6.37 2.93
CA TYR A 23 -3.15 7.69 2.41
C TYR A 23 -2.04 8.22 1.51
N VAL A 24 -2.44 8.96 0.49
CA VAL A 24 -1.56 9.83 -0.26
C VAL A 24 -1.83 11.26 0.18
N ASN A 25 -0.77 11.97 0.56
CA ASN A 25 -0.82 13.33 1.04
C ASN A 25 0.08 14.24 0.20
N SER A 26 -0.31 15.49 0.16
CA SER A 26 0.43 16.61 -0.40
C SER A 26 0.59 17.70 0.66
N PRO A 27 1.42 18.73 0.43
CA PRO A 27 1.48 19.89 1.33
C PRO A 27 0.12 20.59 1.56
N GLN A 28 -0.84 20.40 0.65
CA GLN A 28 -2.19 20.96 0.73
C GLN A 28 -3.19 20.02 1.43
N GLY A 29 -2.77 18.82 1.85
CA GLY A 29 -3.60 17.81 2.50
C GLY A 29 -3.77 16.53 1.66
N PRO A 30 -4.75 15.68 2.01
CA PRO A 30 -4.99 14.39 1.34
C PRO A 30 -5.24 14.53 -0.15
N GLU A 31 -4.55 13.72 -0.95
CA GLU A 31 -4.48 13.87 -2.39
C GLU A 31 -5.28 12.79 -3.14
N SER A 32 -6.38 13.19 -3.76
CA SER A 32 -7.22 12.31 -4.58
C SER A 32 -6.77 12.28 -6.04
N GLY A 33 -7.14 11.23 -6.79
CA GLY A 33 -6.77 11.08 -8.20
C GLY A 33 -5.38 10.45 -8.43
N VAL A 34 -4.71 10.01 -7.37
CA VAL A 34 -3.39 9.39 -7.44
C VAL A 34 -3.54 7.90 -7.71
N ARG A 35 -2.81 7.38 -8.70
CA ARG A 35 -2.82 5.95 -9.05
C ARG A 35 -1.79 5.21 -8.22
N ILE A 36 -2.27 4.24 -7.45
CA ILE A 36 -1.47 3.35 -6.62
C ILE A 36 -1.53 1.95 -7.23
N ARG A 37 -0.37 1.32 -7.34
CA ARG A 37 -0.20 -0.01 -7.91
C ARG A 37 0.30 -0.98 -6.85
N LEU A 38 -0.24 -2.19 -6.90
CA LEU A 38 0.16 -3.35 -6.12
C LEU A 38 0.81 -4.38 -7.05
N GLY A 39 1.91 -4.98 -6.59
CA GLY A 39 2.54 -6.10 -7.29
C GLY A 39 3.36 -7.03 -6.39
N THR A 40 3.87 -8.11 -6.99
CA THR A 40 4.68 -9.14 -6.31
C THR A 40 6.19 -8.91 -6.42
N SER A 41 6.62 -7.89 -7.16
CA SER A 41 8.02 -7.50 -7.31
C SER A 41 8.17 -5.98 -7.38
N PRO A 42 9.34 -5.40 -7.06
CA PRO A 42 9.53 -3.96 -7.13
C PRO A 42 9.28 -3.42 -8.55
N GLY A 43 8.21 -2.66 -8.74
CA GLY A 43 7.89 -2.02 -10.03
C GLY A 43 7.36 -2.98 -11.10
N GLY A 44 7.06 -4.23 -10.75
CA GLY A 44 6.61 -5.26 -11.67
C GLY A 44 5.70 -6.29 -11.00
N GLY A 45 5.29 -7.32 -11.74
CA GLY A 45 4.36 -8.32 -11.22
C GLY A 45 3.03 -7.71 -10.79
N GLU A 46 2.51 -6.78 -11.61
CA GLU A 46 1.28 -6.04 -11.32
C GLU A 46 0.12 -7.00 -11.05
N ILE A 47 -0.57 -6.74 -9.94
CA ILE A 47 -1.81 -7.43 -9.57
C ILE A 47 -2.99 -6.49 -9.81
N GLN A 48 -2.87 -5.24 -9.34
CA GLN A 48 -3.97 -4.29 -9.35
C GLN A 48 -3.45 -2.86 -9.33
N THR A 49 -4.20 -1.96 -9.96
CA THR A 49 -4.03 -0.51 -9.81
C THR A 49 -5.35 0.09 -9.34
N ILE A 50 -5.30 0.99 -8.37
CA ILE A 50 -6.45 1.75 -7.88
C ILE A 50 -6.14 3.24 -7.85
N THR A 51 -7.18 4.06 -7.85
CA THR A 51 -7.05 5.52 -7.78
C THR A 51 -7.60 6.02 -6.46
N THR A 52 -6.87 6.90 -5.76
CA THR A 52 -7.35 7.51 -4.52
C THR A 52 -8.59 8.37 -4.76
N GLY A 53 -9.52 8.40 -3.80
CA GLY A 53 -10.66 9.33 -3.85
C GLY A 53 -11.98 8.84 -3.25
N ALA A 54 -12.14 7.54 -2.96
CA ALA A 54 -13.34 7.04 -2.27
C ALA A 54 -13.48 7.64 -0.87
N ARG A 55 -12.34 7.83 -0.19
CA ARG A 55 -12.14 8.82 0.87
C ARG A 55 -10.95 9.69 0.44
N PRO A 56 -10.89 10.99 0.78
CA PRO A 56 -9.82 11.87 0.33
C PRO A 56 -8.42 11.28 0.62
N GLY A 57 -7.58 11.14 -0.40
CA GLY A 57 -6.23 10.58 -0.28
C GLY A 57 -6.14 9.07 -0.05
N HIS A 58 -7.25 8.42 0.31
CA HIS A 58 -7.23 7.03 0.77
C HIS A 58 -7.24 6.03 -0.37
N TYR A 59 -6.57 4.90 -0.17
CA TYR A 59 -6.60 3.73 -1.03
C TYR A 59 -6.60 2.43 -0.20
N THR A 60 -7.20 1.36 -0.73
CA THR A 60 -7.17 0.02 -0.13
C THR A 60 -7.11 -1.07 -1.20
N PHE A 61 -6.19 -2.00 -1.02
CA PHE A 61 -6.15 -3.29 -1.70
C PHE A 61 -6.67 -4.37 -0.75
N VAL A 62 -7.69 -5.11 -1.20
CA VAL A 62 -8.21 -6.27 -0.48
C VAL A 62 -7.52 -7.51 -1.05
N LEU A 63 -6.60 -8.10 -0.28
CA LEU A 63 -5.89 -9.32 -0.70
C LEU A 63 -6.72 -10.56 -0.38
N ALA A 64 -7.36 -10.60 0.78
CA ALA A 64 -8.32 -11.62 1.17
C ALA A 64 -9.35 -11.00 2.11
N ALA A 65 -10.64 -11.11 1.79
CA ALA A 65 -11.68 -10.54 2.64
C ALA A 65 -11.81 -11.27 3.98
N ASN A 66 -11.46 -12.55 4.03
CA ASN A 66 -11.56 -13.40 5.22
C ASN A 66 -10.27 -14.20 5.41
N GLY A 67 -9.64 -14.03 6.57
CA GLY A 67 -8.44 -14.75 6.97
C GLY A 67 -7.12 -14.18 6.44
N PRO A 68 -6.00 -14.83 6.80
CA PRO A 68 -4.67 -14.41 6.40
C PRO A 68 -4.41 -14.76 4.92
N ARG A 69 -3.67 -13.89 4.24
CA ARG A 69 -3.04 -14.15 2.95
C ARG A 69 -1.57 -13.76 3.05
N PRO A 70 -0.70 -14.70 3.46
CA PRO A 70 0.73 -14.44 3.58
C PRO A 70 1.36 -14.11 2.23
N GLY A 71 2.35 -13.22 2.22
CA GLY A 71 3.06 -12.85 1.01
C GLY A 71 3.96 -11.64 1.18
N THR A 72 4.86 -11.45 0.22
CA THR A 72 5.59 -10.19 0.06
C THR A 72 4.94 -9.40 -1.05
N TRP A 73 4.58 -8.16 -0.75
CA TRP A 73 3.90 -7.26 -1.66
C TRP A 73 4.66 -5.95 -1.78
N TYR A 74 4.47 -5.29 -2.91
CA TYR A 74 5.07 -4.02 -3.23
C TYR A 74 3.97 -3.07 -3.65
N VAL A 75 3.95 -1.89 -3.05
CA VAL A 75 2.99 -0.83 -3.36
C VAL A 75 3.72 0.43 -3.80
N TRP A 76 3.31 1.03 -4.90
CA TRP A 76 3.95 2.24 -5.41
C TRP A 76 3.00 3.13 -6.19
N VAL A 77 3.34 4.41 -6.28
CA VAL A 77 2.62 5.40 -7.09
C VAL A 77 3.05 5.27 -8.55
N VAL A 78 2.09 5.34 -9.47
CA VAL A 78 2.33 5.36 -10.92
C VAL A 78 1.70 6.58 -11.60
N ASP A 79 2.28 6.99 -12.72
CA ASP A 79 1.69 8.04 -13.57
C ASP A 79 0.60 7.49 -14.52
N ALA A 80 0.09 8.35 -15.42
CA ALA A 80 -0.91 7.97 -16.41
C ALA A 80 -0.44 6.85 -17.37
N SER A 81 0.86 6.79 -17.66
CA SER A 81 1.48 5.75 -18.51
C SER A 81 1.72 4.43 -17.76
N GLY A 82 1.56 4.42 -16.43
CA GLY A 82 1.85 3.28 -15.58
C GLY A 82 3.31 3.19 -15.12
N LYS A 83 4.12 4.23 -15.40
CA LYS A 83 5.49 4.32 -14.91
C LYS A 83 5.51 4.65 -13.42
N ALA A 84 6.37 4.00 -12.66
CA ALA A 84 6.55 4.28 -11.24
C ALA A 84 7.09 5.70 -11.00
N ILE A 85 6.44 6.44 -10.10
CA ILE A 85 6.81 7.80 -9.66
C ILE A 85 7.03 7.91 -8.14
N SER A 86 6.94 6.78 -7.42
CA SER A 86 7.54 6.55 -6.09
C SER A 86 8.55 5.42 -6.17
N ASP A 87 9.42 5.26 -5.16
CA ASP A 87 10.34 4.11 -5.09
C ASP A 87 9.55 2.80 -4.89
N PRO A 88 9.56 1.86 -5.86
CA PRO A 88 8.81 0.61 -5.73
C PRO A 88 9.37 -0.35 -4.67
N ASN A 89 10.63 -0.17 -4.24
CA ASN A 89 11.21 -0.97 -3.16
C ASN A 89 10.79 -0.45 -1.78
N ALA A 90 10.55 0.85 -1.66
CA ALA A 90 10.22 1.48 -0.39
C ALA A 90 8.84 1.05 0.12
N GLY A 91 7.89 0.73 -0.77
CA GLY A 91 6.56 0.20 -0.42
C GLY A 91 6.48 -1.31 -0.21
N ARG A 92 7.60 -1.99 0.08
CA ARG A 92 7.60 -3.42 0.42
C ARG A 92 6.89 -3.68 1.75
N VAL A 93 5.97 -4.64 1.76
CA VAL A 93 5.25 -5.13 2.93
C VAL A 93 5.21 -6.66 2.95
N VAL A 94 5.23 -7.26 4.13
CA VAL A 94 5.11 -8.72 4.32
C VAL A 94 3.91 -9.01 5.19
N THR A 95 2.93 -9.73 4.66
CA THR A 95 1.78 -10.26 5.41
C THR A 95 2.07 -11.69 5.85
N ASN A 96 1.46 -12.14 6.95
CA ASN A 96 1.70 -13.45 7.56
C ASN A 96 0.40 -14.17 7.96
N ASP A 97 0.53 -15.39 8.53
CA ASP A 97 -0.55 -16.25 8.97
C ASP A 97 -0.66 -16.36 10.51
N ILE A 98 -0.03 -15.44 11.25
CA ILE A 98 -0.15 -15.36 12.70
C ILE A 98 -1.61 -15.02 13.05
N ARG A 99 -2.32 -15.99 13.65
CA ARG A 99 -3.76 -15.88 13.97
C ARG A 99 -4.07 -15.29 15.34
N ASN A 100 -3.06 -15.12 16.18
CA ASN A 100 -3.24 -14.48 17.47
C ASN A 100 -3.36 -12.97 17.26
N GLY A 101 -4.55 -12.41 17.53
CA GLY A 101 -4.82 -10.99 17.34
C GLY A 101 -4.02 -10.06 18.24
N GLU A 102 -3.54 -10.56 19.38
CA GLU A 102 -2.73 -9.81 20.35
C GLU A 102 -1.22 -9.85 20.01
N ASP A 103 -0.81 -10.63 19.01
CA ASP A 103 0.61 -10.69 18.62
C ASP A 103 1.00 -9.42 17.85
N PRO A 104 1.97 -8.62 18.35
CA PRO A 104 2.41 -7.40 17.68
C PRO A 104 3.07 -7.65 16.32
N ASN A 105 3.41 -8.89 15.99
CA ASN A 105 3.96 -9.27 14.70
C ASN A 105 2.89 -9.68 13.68
N ALA A 106 1.61 -9.81 14.09
CA ALA A 106 0.54 -10.13 13.15
C ALA A 106 0.39 -8.99 12.12
N CYS A 107 0.54 -9.32 10.84
CA CYS A 107 0.37 -8.35 9.76
C CYS A 107 -0.66 -8.86 8.75
N TRP A 108 -1.92 -8.57 9.05
CA TRP A 108 -3.04 -8.87 8.16
C TRP A 108 -3.50 -7.59 7.48
N ARG A 109 -3.56 -6.47 8.20
CA ARG A 109 -3.77 -5.13 7.64
C ARG A 109 -2.48 -4.33 7.76
N ALA A 110 -1.98 -3.86 6.62
CA ALA A 110 -0.79 -3.04 6.56
C ALA A 110 -1.11 -1.64 6.04
N GLU A 111 -0.52 -0.64 6.68
CA GLU A 111 -0.63 0.76 6.28
C GLU A 111 0.65 1.24 5.58
N ILE A 112 0.52 1.79 4.38
CA ILE A 112 1.60 2.38 3.59
C ILE A 112 1.13 3.76 3.12
N ASN A 113 1.80 4.82 3.56
CA ASN A 113 1.46 6.19 3.20
C ASN A 113 2.43 6.73 2.16
N PHE A 114 1.94 7.62 1.31
CA PHE A 114 2.74 8.32 0.32
C PHE A 114 2.67 9.83 0.54
N GLU A 115 3.83 10.48 0.52
CA GLU A 115 3.94 11.92 0.74
C GLU A 115 4.54 12.57 -0.51
N ARG A 116 3.79 13.45 -1.17
CA ARG A 116 4.26 14.21 -2.33
C ARG A 116 5.39 15.16 -1.89
N ARG A 117 6.48 15.16 -2.66
CA ARG A 117 7.64 16.03 -2.49
C ARG A 117 7.59 17.25 -3.38
#